data_AF-A0A1L9PEB2-F1
#
_entry.id   AF-A0A1L9PEB2-F1
#
_cell.length_a   1.000
_cell.length_b   1.000
_cell.length_c   1.000
_cell.angle_alpha   90.00
_cell.angle_beta   90.00
_cell.angle_gamma   90.00
#
_symmetry.space_group_name_H-M   'P 1'
#
loop_
_entity.id
_entity.type
_entity.pdbx_description
1 polymer ?
#
loop_
_entity_poly.entity_id
_entity_poly.type
_entity_poly.pdbx_seq_one_letter_code
_entity_poly.pdbx_strand_id
1 'polypeptide(L)'
;MAMMLKDWPWPPGPAKAVTWAMTSDERLCFSYFHGHTIPTLLQSFDSTLWQKLVPQLTQHEPPVYHAMVALSAIHRSSEDNGMQLATPASFKAQDAWHRFAQDQLGRSITLLNQRCASQDPCLRDVILVCCLLFVLADLLRGRYEDAFSHLRSGLCILKELQVANQGLVEQCIVSAFAHLDILSSHYDRAFPIFSSDSQPGPTQSISHGIPGSGLYFRSLPEVRIAFDSLLRSVYRLGSRCLGMSDVEVALDYETLQGQQLAVWS
;
A
#
# COMPACT_ATOMS: atom_id res chain seq x y z
N MET A 1 15.59 -10.72 20.90
CA MET A 1 14.27 -11.23 20.44
C MET A 1 14.40 -11.66 18.98
N ALA A 2 15.22 -12.70 18.73
CA ALA A 2 15.70 -13.08 17.39
C ALA A 2 15.55 -14.60 17.14
N MET A 3 14.47 -15.20 17.64
CA MET A 3 14.27 -16.66 17.59
C MET A 3 12.88 -17.10 17.12
N MET A 4 12.19 -16.29 16.31
CA MET A 4 10.87 -16.68 15.75
C MET A 4 10.72 -16.52 14.23
N LEU A 5 11.82 -16.47 13.46
CA LEU A 5 11.76 -16.41 11.99
C LEU A 5 12.19 -17.70 11.28
N LYS A 6 12.49 -18.79 12.01
CA LYS A 6 13.05 -20.01 11.40
C LYS A 6 12.00 -21.02 10.91
N ASP A 7 10.75 -20.91 11.35
CA ASP A 7 9.74 -21.95 11.13
C ASP A 7 8.38 -21.35 10.69
N TRP A 8 8.34 -20.60 9.58
CA TRP A 8 7.06 -20.33 8.90
C TRP A 8 6.79 -21.48 7.92
N PRO A 9 5.84 -22.39 8.21
CA PRO A 9 5.56 -23.50 7.31
C PRO A 9 4.74 -22.96 6.14
N TRP A 10 5.35 -22.91 4.97
CA TRP A 10 4.60 -22.87 3.71
C TRP A 10 3.53 -23.99 3.74
N PRO A 11 2.26 -23.73 3.38
CA PRO A 11 1.26 -24.79 3.40
C PRO A 11 1.66 -25.92 2.43
N PRO A 12 1.60 -27.20 2.85
CA PRO A 12 1.92 -28.34 2.00
C PRO A 12 0.75 -28.62 1.06
N GLY A 13 0.65 -27.81 0.01
CA GLY A 13 -0.19 -28.04 -1.17
C GLY A 13 0.63 -27.67 -2.40
N PRO A 14 0.28 -28.12 -3.62
CA PRO A 14 1.09 -27.89 -4.80
C PRO A 14 1.03 -26.40 -5.12
N ALA A 15 1.99 -25.63 -4.59
CA ALA A 15 2.31 -24.32 -5.11
C ALA A 15 2.65 -24.54 -6.57
N LYS A 16 1.77 -24.15 -7.49
CA LYS A 16 2.14 -24.12 -8.90
C LYS A 16 3.35 -23.21 -8.98
N ALA A 17 4.50 -23.80 -9.29
CA ALA A 17 5.74 -23.07 -9.43
C ALA A 17 5.53 -21.93 -10.44
N VAL A 18 6.26 -20.84 -10.25
CA VAL A 18 6.35 -19.74 -11.22
C VAL A 18 6.49 -20.34 -12.62
N THR A 19 5.65 -19.92 -13.56
CA THR A 19 5.50 -20.61 -14.86
C THR A 19 6.66 -20.38 -15.82
N TRP A 20 7.66 -19.59 -15.42
CA TRP A 20 8.85 -19.26 -16.20
C TRP A 20 10.15 -19.52 -15.42
N ALA A 21 11.25 -19.67 -16.16
CA ALA A 21 12.57 -19.81 -15.59
C ALA A 21 13.03 -18.49 -14.95
N MET A 22 13.51 -18.57 -13.70
CA MET A 22 14.02 -17.42 -12.95
C MET A 22 15.54 -17.37 -13.00
N THR A 23 16.12 -16.18 -12.99
CA THR A 23 17.57 -16.01 -12.72
C THR A 23 17.88 -16.27 -11.25
N SER A 24 19.17 -16.37 -10.89
CA SER A 24 19.57 -16.53 -9.49
C SER A 24 19.21 -15.30 -8.64
N ASP A 25 19.39 -14.09 -9.16
CA ASP A 25 19.04 -12.85 -8.48
C ASP A 25 17.52 -12.72 -8.30
N GLU A 26 16.76 -13.11 -9.32
CA GLU A 26 15.30 -13.15 -9.26
C GLU A 26 14.77 -14.14 -8.21
N ARG A 27 15.35 -15.34 -8.11
CA ARG A 27 15.00 -16.30 -7.05
C ARG A 27 15.29 -15.74 -5.66
N LEU A 28 16.41 -15.05 -5.52
CA LEU A 28 16.80 -14.44 -4.25
C LEU A 28 15.81 -13.34 -3.85
N CYS A 29 15.45 -12.46 -4.78
CA CYS A 29 14.43 -11.43 -4.56
C CYS A 29 13.05 -12.03 -4.27
N PHE A 30 12.64 -13.10 -4.96
CA PHE A 30 11.38 -13.77 -4.69
C PHE A 30 11.32 -14.30 -3.25
N SER A 31 12.37 -15.02 -2.82
CA SER A 31 12.46 -15.52 -1.45
C SER A 31 12.47 -14.38 -0.41
N TYR A 32 13.26 -13.34 -0.67
CA TYR A 32 13.35 -12.17 0.19
C TYR A 32 12.03 -11.42 0.32
N PHE A 33 11.25 -11.35 -0.76
CA PHE A 33 9.97 -10.67 -0.77
C PHE A 33 8.97 -11.30 0.20
N HIS A 34 8.84 -12.62 0.12
CA HIS A 34 7.91 -13.37 0.98
C HIS A 34 8.43 -13.53 2.40
N GLY A 35 9.74 -13.74 2.58
CA GLY A 35 10.33 -13.97 3.89
C GLY A 35 10.58 -12.71 4.70
N HIS A 36 10.71 -11.55 4.05
CA HIS A 36 11.19 -10.33 4.70
C HIS A 36 10.45 -9.07 4.28
N THR A 37 10.24 -8.82 2.98
CA THR A 37 9.56 -7.58 2.52
C THR A 37 8.10 -7.51 2.97
N ILE A 38 7.31 -8.57 2.76
CA ILE A 38 5.91 -8.59 3.22
C ILE A 38 5.83 -8.46 4.75
N PRO A 39 6.53 -9.28 5.56
CA PRO A 39 6.47 -9.15 7.02
C PRO A 39 6.89 -7.78 7.56
N THR A 40 7.91 -7.16 6.97
CA THR A 40 8.50 -5.92 7.49
C THR A 40 7.74 -4.67 7.05
N LEU A 41 7.46 -4.53 5.76
CA LEU A 41 6.86 -3.30 5.22
C LEU A 41 5.34 -3.33 5.25
N LEU A 42 4.75 -4.53 5.27
CA LEU A 42 3.33 -4.72 4.96
C LEU A 42 2.54 -5.34 6.12
N GLN A 43 3.14 -5.39 7.31
CA GLN A 43 2.50 -5.83 8.55
C GLN A 43 1.24 -5.02 8.88
N SER A 44 1.25 -3.72 8.55
CA SER A 44 0.10 -2.81 8.68
C SER A 44 -0.95 -2.96 7.58
N PHE A 45 -0.71 -3.82 6.59
CA PHE A 45 -1.64 -4.11 5.48
C PHE A 45 -2.21 -5.53 5.52
N ASP A 46 -2.00 -6.27 6.63
CA ASP A 46 -2.53 -7.63 6.85
C ASP A 46 -3.97 -7.77 6.36
N SER A 47 -4.11 -8.40 5.19
CA SER A 47 -5.35 -8.53 4.46
C SER A 47 -5.16 -9.65 3.45
N THR A 48 -6.28 -10.17 2.96
CA THR A 48 -6.37 -11.12 1.84
C THR A 48 -5.47 -10.74 0.66
N LEU A 49 -5.15 -9.44 0.50
CA LEU A 49 -4.24 -8.91 -0.52
C LEU A 49 -2.86 -9.58 -0.47
N TRP A 50 -2.14 -9.45 0.64
CA TRP A 50 -0.75 -9.92 0.74
C TRP A 50 -0.64 -11.41 1.02
N GLN A 51 -1.67 -11.99 1.65
CA GLN A 51 -1.68 -13.43 1.97
C GLN A 51 -2.13 -14.30 0.79
N LYS A 52 -2.97 -13.78 -0.11
CA LYS A 52 -3.55 -14.57 -1.22
C LYS A 52 -3.34 -13.91 -2.58
N LEU A 53 -3.82 -12.69 -2.77
CA LEU A 53 -3.86 -12.09 -4.10
C LEU A 53 -2.47 -11.83 -4.68
N VAL A 54 -1.60 -11.12 -3.96
CA VAL A 54 -0.24 -10.80 -4.41
C VAL A 54 0.57 -12.09 -4.66
N PRO A 55 0.60 -13.08 -3.74
CA PRO A 55 1.24 -14.36 -4.02
C PRO A 55 0.75 -15.04 -5.31
N GLN A 56 -0.57 -15.10 -5.52
CA GLN A 56 -1.14 -15.70 -6.74
C GLN A 56 -0.72 -14.95 -8.00
N LEU A 57 -0.82 -13.62 -8.00
CA LEU A 57 -0.46 -12.83 -9.17
C LEU A 57 1.05 -12.87 -9.43
N THR A 58 1.91 -12.86 -8.41
CA THR A 58 3.37 -12.97 -8.63
C THR A 58 3.80 -14.30 -9.26
N GLN A 59 2.99 -15.36 -9.14
CA GLN A 59 3.26 -16.67 -9.74
C GLN A 59 2.73 -16.82 -11.17
N HIS A 60 1.70 -16.05 -11.53
CA HIS A 60 0.97 -16.22 -12.79
C HIS A 60 1.07 -15.02 -13.74
N GLU A 61 1.42 -13.85 -13.21
CA GLU A 61 1.36 -12.58 -13.93
C GLU A 61 2.76 -11.96 -14.03
N PRO A 62 3.43 -12.08 -15.19
CA PRO A 62 4.78 -11.56 -15.40
C PRO A 62 4.96 -10.07 -15.03
N PRO A 63 4.01 -9.14 -15.30
CA PRO A 63 4.17 -7.77 -14.85
C PRO A 63 4.30 -7.67 -13.33
N VAL A 64 3.38 -8.31 -12.59
CA VAL A 64 3.35 -8.28 -11.13
C VAL A 64 4.62 -8.91 -10.54
N TYR A 65 5.08 -9.99 -11.15
CA TYR A 65 6.33 -10.63 -10.78
C TYR A 65 7.53 -9.69 -10.88
N HIS A 66 7.72 -9.02 -12.02
CA HIS A 66 8.85 -8.10 -12.21
C HIS A 66 8.77 -6.89 -11.27
N ALA A 67 7.57 -6.36 -11.02
CA ALA A 67 7.36 -5.32 -10.00
C ALA A 67 7.75 -5.79 -8.59
N MET A 68 7.38 -7.02 -8.22
CA MET A 68 7.73 -7.63 -6.94
C MET A 68 9.24 -7.84 -6.79
N VAL A 69 9.90 -8.37 -7.83
CA VAL A 69 11.35 -8.57 -7.83
C VAL A 69 12.06 -7.24 -7.62
N ALA A 70 11.63 -6.19 -8.33
CA ALA A 70 12.16 -4.85 -8.16
C ALA A 70 11.99 -4.32 -6.73
N LEU A 71 10.77 -4.38 -6.18
CA LEU A 71 10.50 -3.93 -4.81
C LEU A 71 11.38 -4.66 -3.79
N SER A 72 11.57 -5.97 -3.97
CA SER A 72 12.42 -6.78 -3.11
C SER A 72 13.90 -6.37 -3.17
N ALA A 73 14.43 -6.15 -4.37
CA ALA A 73 15.80 -5.66 -4.56
C ALA A 73 16.01 -4.27 -3.93
N ILE A 74 15.02 -3.38 -4.05
CA ILE A 74 15.05 -2.05 -3.43
C ILE A 74 15.02 -2.14 -1.91
N HIS A 75 14.11 -2.95 -1.36
CA HIS A 75 13.97 -3.10 0.07
C HIS A 75 15.27 -3.63 0.70
N ARG A 76 15.84 -4.66 0.10
CA ARG A 76 17.12 -5.21 0.53
C ARG A 76 18.24 -4.16 0.50
N SER A 77 18.41 -3.46 -0.62
CA SER A 77 19.42 -2.39 -0.73
C SER A 77 19.17 -1.28 0.28
N SER A 78 17.91 -0.95 0.57
CA SER A 78 17.56 0.04 1.60
C SER A 78 17.99 -0.41 2.99
N GLU A 79 17.72 -1.67 3.36
CA GLU A 79 18.13 -2.23 4.65
C GLU A 79 19.66 -2.30 4.80
N ASP A 80 20.37 -2.73 3.75
CA ASP A 80 21.84 -2.75 3.72
C ASP A 80 22.44 -1.34 3.93
N ASN A 81 21.69 -0.29 3.57
CA ASN A 81 22.05 1.11 3.75
C ASN A 81 21.43 1.76 5.02
N GLY A 82 20.84 0.98 5.93
CA GLY A 82 20.26 1.47 7.18
C GLY A 82 18.92 2.20 7.02
N MET A 83 18.12 1.81 6.01
CA MET A 83 16.78 2.37 5.72
C MET A 83 16.77 3.87 5.41
N GLN A 84 17.85 4.39 4.82
CA GLN A 84 17.91 5.78 4.39
C GLN A 84 17.01 5.98 3.16
N LEU A 85 15.91 6.72 3.35
CA LEU A 85 14.91 7.03 2.31
C LEU A 85 15.48 7.76 1.09
N ALA A 86 16.71 8.28 1.15
CA ALA A 86 17.40 8.90 0.03
C ALA A 86 18.92 8.61 0.10
N THR A 87 19.34 7.45 -0.40
CA THR A 87 20.77 7.18 -0.58
C THR A 87 21.37 8.22 -1.55
N PRO A 88 22.52 8.85 -1.25
CA PRO A 88 23.16 9.81 -2.14
C PRO A 88 23.39 9.23 -3.55
N ALA A 89 23.28 10.06 -4.58
CA ALA A 89 23.37 9.63 -5.98
C ALA A 89 24.67 8.88 -6.31
N SER A 90 25.76 9.18 -5.59
CA SER A 90 27.05 8.50 -5.71
C SER A 90 27.01 7.02 -5.32
N PHE A 91 26.19 6.65 -4.32
CA PHE A 91 25.98 5.26 -3.91
C PHE A 91 25.04 4.51 -4.86
N LYS A 92 23.98 5.20 -5.36
CA LYS A 92 23.00 4.61 -6.31
C LYS A 92 23.63 4.22 -7.65
N ALA A 93 24.61 4.98 -8.14
CA ALA A 93 25.27 4.73 -9.42
C ALA A 93 26.17 3.48 -9.43
N GLN A 94 26.64 3.03 -8.26
CA GLN A 94 27.54 1.88 -8.12
C GLN A 94 26.83 0.61 -7.66
N ASP A 95 25.58 0.71 -7.19
CA ASP A 95 24.81 -0.42 -6.71
C ASP A 95 24.22 -1.24 -7.87
N ALA A 96 24.68 -2.49 -8.01
CA ALA A 96 24.14 -3.44 -8.98
C ALA A 96 22.66 -3.73 -8.73
N TRP A 97 22.21 -3.72 -7.46
CA TRP A 97 20.81 -3.93 -7.11
C TRP A 97 19.92 -2.77 -7.56
N HIS A 98 20.44 -1.54 -7.55
CA HIS A 98 19.71 -0.39 -8.06
C HIS A 98 19.40 -0.53 -9.55
N ARG A 99 20.42 -0.84 -10.37
CA ARG A 99 20.24 -1.07 -11.81
C ARG A 99 19.35 -2.28 -12.11
N PHE A 100 19.54 -3.37 -11.37
CA PHE A 100 18.70 -4.55 -11.49
C PHE A 100 17.23 -4.22 -11.20
N ALA A 101 16.95 -3.49 -10.11
CA ALA A 101 15.60 -3.09 -9.78
C ALA A 101 14.98 -2.15 -10.83
N GLN A 102 15.76 -1.24 -11.43
CA GLN A 102 15.29 -0.39 -12.52
C GLN A 102 14.92 -1.20 -13.77
N ASP A 103 15.75 -2.17 -14.16
CA ASP A 103 15.46 -3.07 -15.29
C ASP A 103 14.16 -3.85 -15.06
N GLN A 104 13.98 -4.38 -13.84
CA GLN A 104 12.78 -5.12 -13.45
C GLN A 104 11.51 -4.24 -13.47
N LEU A 105 11.58 -2.99 -13.02
CA LEU A 105 10.47 -2.03 -13.16
C LEU A 105 10.15 -1.74 -14.63
N GLY A 106 11.19 -1.52 -15.44
CA GLY A 106 11.04 -1.29 -16.88
C GLY A 106 10.32 -2.45 -17.56
N ARG A 107 10.73 -3.69 -17.29
CA ARG A 107 10.07 -4.91 -17.79
C ARG A 107 8.61 -4.97 -17.38
N SER A 108 8.31 -4.71 -16.10
CA SER A 108 6.93 -4.69 -15.62
C SER A 108 6.07 -3.69 -16.40
N ILE A 109 6.55 -2.45 -16.59
CA ILE A 109 5.81 -1.40 -17.31
C ILE A 109 5.65 -1.77 -18.78
N THR A 110 6.70 -2.28 -19.44
CA THR A 110 6.62 -2.74 -20.84
C THR A 110 5.56 -3.82 -21.01
N LEU A 111 5.51 -4.81 -20.12
CA LEU A 111 4.52 -5.88 -20.19
C LEU A 111 3.09 -5.39 -19.94
N LEU A 112 2.89 -4.44 -19.01
CA LEU A 112 1.59 -3.79 -18.83
C LEU A 112 1.14 -3.09 -20.10
N ASN A 113 2.02 -2.26 -20.69
CA ASN A 113 1.70 -1.48 -21.90
C ASN A 113 1.36 -2.37 -23.09
N GLN A 114 2.07 -3.50 -23.26
CA GLN A 114 1.76 -4.49 -24.30
C GLN A 114 0.37 -5.12 -24.11
N ARG A 115 -0.06 -5.27 -22.86
CA ARG A 115 -1.34 -5.91 -22.50
C ARG A 115 -2.52 -4.94 -22.49
N CYS A 116 -2.28 -3.62 -22.40
CA CYS A 116 -3.33 -2.58 -22.39
C CYS A 116 -4.27 -2.61 -23.61
N ALA A 117 -3.84 -3.15 -24.75
CA ALA A 117 -4.68 -3.28 -25.94
C ALA A 117 -5.61 -4.52 -25.94
N SER A 118 -5.54 -5.37 -24.90
CA SER A 118 -6.30 -6.62 -24.81
C SER A 118 -7.61 -6.46 -24.01
N GLN A 119 -8.60 -7.30 -24.30
CA GLN A 119 -9.85 -7.41 -23.51
C GLN A 119 -9.68 -8.38 -22.33
N ASP A 120 -8.59 -8.24 -21.59
CA ASP A 120 -8.24 -9.15 -20.52
C ASP A 120 -8.99 -8.79 -19.21
N PRO A 121 -9.83 -9.69 -18.67
CA PRO A 121 -10.60 -9.43 -17.46
C PRO A 121 -9.73 -9.31 -16.19
N CYS A 122 -8.53 -9.89 -16.17
CA CYS A 122 -7.61 -9.89 -15.04
C CYS A 122 -6.61 -8.71 -15.09
N LEU A 123 -6.49 -8.05 -16.24
CA LEU A 123 -5.55 -6.93 -16.43
C LEU A 123 -5.75 -5.82 -15.40
N ARG A 124 -6.98 -5.60 -14.95
CA ARG A 124 -7.29 -4.58 -13.95
C ARG A 124 -6.61 -4.85 -12.61
N ASP A 125 -6.79 -6.04 -12.04
CA ASP A 125 -6.16 -6.43 -10.78
C ASP A 125 -4.64 -6.43 -10.89
N VAL A 126 -4.13 -6.87 -12.06
CA VAL A 126 -2.70 -6.82 -12.39
C VAL A 126 -2.17 -5.38 -12.37
N ILE A 127 -2.87 -4.43 -13.00
CA ILE A 127 -2.48 -3.00 -12.99
C ILE A 127 -2.50 -2.46 -11.56
N LEU A 128 -3.58 -2.71 -10.81
CA LEU A 128 -3.72 -2.19 -9.44
C LEU A 128 -2.63 -2.71 -8.51
N VAL A 129 -2.30 -4.00 -8.59
CA VAL A 129 -1.21 -4.58 -7.80
C VAL A 129 0.15 -4.07 -8.26
N CYS A 130 0.39 -3.89 -9.57
CA CYS A 130 1.63 -3.25 -10.05
C CYS A 130 1.75 -1.81 -9.54
N CYS A 131 0.70 -1.00 -9.65
CA CYS A 131 0.65 0.36 -9.11
C CYS A 131 1.01 0.36 -7.61
N LEU A 132 0.42 -0.54 -6.83
CA LEU A 132 0.72 -0.67 -5.40
C LEU A 132 2.21 -0.98 -5.15
N LEU A 133 2.78 -1.94 -5.87
CA LEU A 133 4.19 -2.32 -5.74
C LEU A 133 5.13 -1.18 -6.17
N PHE A 134 4.77 -0.42 -7.21
CA PHE A 134 5.52 0.75 -7.65
C PHE A 134 5.48 1.89 -6.64
N VAL A 135 4.32 2.17 -6.04
CA VAL A 135 4.20 3.14 -4.94
C VAL A 135 5.18 2.80 -3.83
N LEU A 136 5.17 1.55 -3.35
CA LEU A 136 6.08 1.11 -2.29
C LEU A 136 7.55 1.20 -2.70
N ALA A 137 7.87 0.85 -3.96
CA ALA A 137 9.22 0.92 -4.50
C ALA A 137 9.75 2.36 -4.56
N ASP A 138 8.91 3.31 -4.98
CA ASP A 138 9.29 4.72 -5.09
C ASP A 138 9.32 5.41 -3.71
N LEU A 139 8.44 5.05 -2.78
CA LEU A 139 8.51 5.50 -1.38
C LEU A 139 9.82 5.09 -0.71
N LEU A 140 10.26 3.84 -0.86
CA LEU A 140 11.54 3.37 -0.33
C LEU A 140 12.76 4.09 -0.92
N ARG A 141 12.61 4.67 -2.11
CA ARG A 141 13.66 5.43 -2.80
C ARG A 141 13.58 6.93 -2.57
N GLY A 142 12.56 7.40 -1.83
CA GLY A 142 12.26 8.81 -1.61
C GLY A 142 11.75 9.55 -2.85
N ARG A 143 11.24 8.82 -3.85
CA ARG A 143 10.67 9.36 -5.09
C ARG A 143 9.18 9.63 -4.91
N TYR A 144 8.84 10.57 -4.04
CA TYR A 144 7.46 10.83 -3.63
C TYR A 144 6.54 11.21 -4.80
N GLU A 145 7.00 12.06 -5.72
CA GLU A 145 6.22 12.46 -6.90
C GLU A 145 5.83 11.26 -7.78
N ASP A 146 6.78 10.35 -8.04
CA ASP A 146 6.53 9.15 -8.83
C ASP A 146 5.58 8.20 -8.10
N ALA A 147 5.78 8.02 -6.79
CA ALA A 147 4.87 7.24 -5.94
C ALA A 147 3.44 7.81 -5.98
N PHE A 148 3.29 9.13 -5.89
CA PHE A 148 1.98 9.80 -5.94
C PHE A 148 1.34 9.73 -7.32
N SER A 149 2.12 9.76 -8.39
CA SER A 149 1.61 9.50 -9.74
C SER A 149 1.04 8.08 -9.85
N HIS A 150 1.78 7.06 -9.41
CA HIS A 150 1.30 5.68 -9.40
C HIS A 150 0.06 5.48 -8.54
N LEU A 151 0.04 6.11 -7.37
CA LEU A 151 -1.10 6.09 -6.46
C LEU A 151 -2.34 6.70 -7.12
N ARG A 152 -2.22 7.90 -7.70
CA ARG A 152 -3.31 8.60 -8.39
C ARG A 152 -3.88 7.78 -9.55
N SER A 153 -3.03 7.16 -10.36
CA SER A 153 -3.48 6.27 -11.43
C SER A 153 -4.31 5.09 -10.91
N GLY A 154 -3.84 4.41 -9.85
CA GLY A 154 -4.59 3.30 -9.25
C GLY A 154 -5.91 3.75 -8.61
N LEU A 155 -5.93 4.90 -7.94
CA LEU A 155 -7.14 5.49 -7.37
C LEU A 155 -8.17 5.88 -8.43
N CYS A 156 -7.73 6.38 -9.59
CA CYS A 156 -8.61 6.67 -10.72
C CYS A 156 -9.33 5.41 -11.22
N ILE A 157 -8.58 4.32 -11.41
CA ILE A 157 -9.13 3.01 -11.81
C ILE A 157 -10.14 2.50 -10.78
N LEU A 158 -9.83 2.62 -9.48
CA LEU A 158 -10.74 2.21 -8.40
C LEU A 158 -12.00 3.08 -8.28
N LYS A 159 -11.97 4.36 -8.69
CA LYS A 159 -13.17 5.22 -8.72
C LYS A 159 -14.14 4.82 -9.82
N GLU A 160 -13.62 4.48 -11.00
CA GLU A 160 -14.44 3.94 -12.10
C GLU A 160 -15.16 2.64 -11.69
N LEU A 161 -14.57 1.90 -10.75
CA LEU A 161 -15.06 0.64 -10.21
C LEU A 161 -16.19 0.78 -9.18
N GLN A 162 -16.16 1.78 -8.30
CA GLN A 162 -17.22 1.99 -7.30
C GLN A 162 -18.60 2.26 -7.92
N VAL A 163 -18.65 2.61 -9.20
CA VAL A 163 -19.89 2.78 -9.98
C VAL A 163 -20.52 1.43 -10.35
N ALA A 164 -19.79 0.33 -10.29
CA ALA A 164 -20.25 -1.02 -10.65
C ALA A 164 -20.03 -1.99 -9.47
N ASN A 165 -21.06 -2.29 -8.67
CA ASN A 165 -21.06 -3.18 -7.47
C ASN A 165 -20.02 -4.33 -7.45
N GLN A 166 -19.30 -4.52 -6.32
CA GLN A 166 -17.97 -5.17 -6.30
C GLN A 166 -17.74 -6.30 -5.26
N GLY A 167 -16.82 -7.22 -5.60
CA GLY A 167 -16.47 -8.44 -4.84
C GLY A 167 -15.36 -8.29 -3.79
N LEU A 168 -14.99 -9.38 -3.10
CA LEU A 168 -14.06 -9.38 -1.95
C LEU A 168 -12.59 -9.05 -2.30
N VAL A 169 -12.12 -9.40 -3.51
CA VAL A 169 -10.74 -9.14 -3.95
C VAL A 169 -10.52 -7.64 -4.16
N GLU A 170 -11.51 -6.94 -4.70
CA GLU A 170 -11.47 -5.50 -4.92
C GLU A 170 -11.42 -4.74 -3.58
N GLN A 171 -12.10 -5.22 -2.54
CA GLN A 171 -12.12 -4.57 -1.22
C GLN A 171 -10.74 -4.50 -0.55
N CYS A 172 -9.91 -5.55 -0.67
CA CYS A 172 -8.59 -5.55 -0.06
C CYS A 172 -7.61 -4.62 -0.79
N ILE A 173 -7.70 -4.53 -2.12
CA ILE A 173 -6.96 -3.54 -2.92
C ILE A 173 -7.42 -2.13 -2.54
N VAL A 174 -8.73 -1.87 -2.52
CA VAL A 174 -9.31 -0.57 -2.15
C VAL A 174 -8.83 -0.14 -0.76
N SER A 175 -8.81 -1.06 0.21
CA SER A 175 -8.31 -0.76 1.55
C SER A 175 -6.84 -0.36 1.57
N ALA A 176 -5.98 -1.05 0.80
CA ALA A 176 -4.56 -0.72 0.71
C ALA A 176 -4.32 0.64 0.05
N PHE A 177 -5.02 0.92 -1.06
CA PHE A 177 -4.97 2.21 -1.73
C PHE A 177 -5.51 3.34 -0.86
N ALA A 178 -6.61 3.13 -0.14
CA ALA A 178 -7.14 4.10 0.80
C ALA A 178 -6.12 4.41 1.91
N HIS A 179 -5.46 3.40 2.47
CA HIS A 179 -4.41 3.59 3.48
C HIS A 179 -3.25 4.43 2.94
N LEU A 180 -2.77 4.15 1.72
CA LEU A 180 -1.70 4.92 1.09
C LEU A 180 -2.12 6.36 0.74
N ASP A 181 -3.35 6.55 0.28
CA ASP A 181 -3.95 7.86 -0.02
C ASP A 181 -3.94 8.76 1.21
N ILE A 182 -4.26 8.18 2.37
CA ILE A 182 -4.21 8.86 3.66
C ILE A 182 -2.77 9.19 4.06
N LEU A 183 -1.86 8.21 4.03
CA LEU A 183 -0.45 8.44 4.41
C LEU A 183 0.22 9.48 3.51
N SER A 184 -0.18 9.56 2.25
CA SER A 184 0.39 10.52 1.28
C SER A 184 0.01 11.97 1.58
N SER A 185 -1.08 12.21 2.33
CA SER A 185 -1.49 13.57 2.74
C SER A 185 -0.48 14.30 3.63
N HIS A 186 0.47 13.57 4.24
CA HIS A 186 1.60 14.16 4.97
C HIS A 186 2.62 14.86 4.08
N TYR A 187 2.69 14.44 2.83
CA TYR A 187 3.77 14.79 1.92
C TYR A 187 3.28 15.68 0.77
N ASP A 188 2.02 15.55 0.38
CA ASP A 188 1.41 16.34 -0.70
C ASP A 188 -0.07 16.65 -0.38
N ARG A 189 -0.45 17.92 -0.54
CA ARG A 189 -1.82 18.43 -0.34
C ARG A 189 -2.81 17.96 -1.40
N ALA A 190 -2.34 17.37 -2.50
CA ALA A 190 -3.20 16.74 -3.50
C ALA A 190 -3.91 15.48 -2.98
N PHE A 191 -3.53 14.99 -1.78
CA PHE A 191 -4.12 13.84 -1.09
C PHE A 191 -4.90 14.27 0.17
N PRO A 192 -5.93 13.52 0.60
CA PRO A 192 -6.47 12.29 0.00
C PRO A 192 -7.32 12.54 -1.26
N ILE A 193 -7.18 11.68 -2.27
CA ILE A 193 -7.97 11.68 -3.51
C ILE A 193 -9.25 10.85 -3.31
N PHE A 194 -9.23 9.84 -2.44
CA PHE A 194 -10.45 9.17 -1.98
C PHE A 194 -11.13 10.02 -0.89
N SER A 195 -11.94 10.99 -1.32
CA SER A 195 -13.01 11.54 -0.47
C SER A 195 -14.10 10.49 -0.34
N SER A 196 -13.95 9.55 0.59
CA SER A 196 -15.08 8.70 0.97
C SER A 196 -15.99 9.53 1.90
N ASP A 197 -16.83 10.36 1.28
CA ASP A 197 -18.06 10.90 1.87
C ASP A 197 -19.20 9.87 1.80
N SER A 198 -18.98 8.72 1.14
CA SER A 198 -20.00 7.74 0.78
C SER A 198 -19.72 6.31 1.27
N GLN A 199 -18.69 6.08 2.09
CA GLN A 199 -18.79 4.96 3.04
C GLN A 199 -19.55 5.48 4.25
N PRO A 200 -20.72 4.92 4.59
CA PRO A 200 -21.17 4.98 5.96
C PRO A 200 -20.00 4.36 6.73
N GLY A 201 -19.23 5.19 7.46
CA GLY A 201 -18.33 4.68 8.49
C GLY A 201 -19.13 3.65 9.26
N PRO A 202 -18.56 2.48 9.63
CA PRO A 202 -19.36 1.39 10.14
C PRO A 202 -20.30 1.94 11.21
N THR A 203 -21.58 2.04 10.89
CA THR A 203 -22.66 2.21 11.86
C THR A 203 -22.93 0.84 12.48
N GLN A 204 -21.87 0.08 12.74
CA GLN A 204 -21.73 -0.53 14.05
C GLN A 204 -21.20 0.64 14.87
N SER A 205 -22.06 1.49 15.45
CA SER A 205 -22.41 1.23 16.85
C SER A 205 -21.32 0.38 17.48
N ILE A 206 -20.15 0.97 17.69
CA ILE A 206 -19.37 0.68 18.88
C ILE A 206 -20.42 0.95 19.94
N SER A 207 -21.07 -0.13 20.36
CA SER A 207 -22.09 -0.09 21.39
C SER A 207 -21.36 0.58 22.53
N HIS A 208 -21.70 1.85 22.77
CA HIS A 208 -21.10 2.64 23.82
C HIS A 208 -21.29 1.82 25.09
N GLY A 209 -20.22 1.15 25.51
CA GLY A 209 -20.06 0.76 26.88
C GLY A 209 -20.22 2.04 27.68
N ILE A 210 -21.12 1.98 28.65
CA ILE A 210 -21.36 2.96 29.70
C ILE A 210 -20.11 3.83 29.97
N PRO A 211 -20.25 5.16 30.08
CA PRO A 211 -19.12 6.05 30.37
C PRO A 211 -18.34 5.52 31.59
N GLY A 212 -17.11 5.05 31.37
CA GLY A 212 -16.27 4.39 32.38
C GLY A 212 -15.80 2.97 32.03
N SER A 213 -16.30 2.35 30.95
CA SER A 213 -15.77 1.07 30.45
C SER A 213 -14.82 1.31 29.28
N GLY A 214 -13.55 0.95 29.44
CA GLY A 214 -12.54 1.05 28.38
C GLY A 214 -12.97 0.38 27.08
N LEU A 215 -12.40 0.84 25.96
CA LEU A 215 -12.59 0.22 24.64
C LEU A 215 -12.08 -1.23 24.69
N TYR A 216 -12.98 -2.19 24.87
CA TYR A 216 -12.65 -3.61 24.78
C TYR A 216 -12.83 -4.08 23.34
N PHE A 217 -11.72 -4.22 22.64
CA PHE A 217 -11.71 -4.86 21.32
C PHE A 217 -11.65 -6.38 21.47
N ARG A 218 -12.45 -7.10 20.67
CA ARG A 218 -12.56 -8.56 20.72
C ARG A 218 -11.51 -9.26 19.86
N SER A 219 -10.86 -8.54 18.96
CA SER A 219 -9.85 -9.07 18.05
C SER A 219 -8.90 -7.99 17.52
N LEU A 220 -7.70 -8.38 17.09
CA LEU A 220 -6.74 -7.47 16.45
C LEU A 220 -7.28 -6.80 15.17
N PRO A 221 -8.05 -7.48 14.29
CA PRO A 221 -8.69 -6.83 13.16
C PRO A 221 -9.65 -5.70 13.55
N GLU A 222 -10.40 -5.86 14.65
CA GLU A 222 -11.33 -4.84 15.14
C GLU A 222 -10.58 -3.60 15.66
N VAL A 223 -9.50 -3.80 16.43
CA VAL A 223 -8.60 -2.71 16.84
C VAL A 223 -8.09 -1.94 15.63
N ARG A 224 -7.68 -2.67 14.60
CA ARG A 224 -7.08 -2.07 13.41
C ARG A 224 -8.07 -1.30 12.56
N ILE A 225 -9.28 -1.79 12.39
CA ILE A 225 -10.35 -1.05 11.71
C ILE A 225 -10.64 0.26 12.46
N ALA A 226 -10.76 0.21 13.79
CA ALA A 226 -10.97 1.40 14.61
C ALA A 226 -9.80 2.39 14.51
N PHE A 227 -8.56 1.89 14.55
CA PHE A 227 -7.35 2.69 14.41
C PHE A 227 -7.24 3.33 13.03
N ASP A 228 -7.48 2.59 11.96
CA ASP A 228 -7.50 3.11 10.58
C ASP A 228 -8.62 4.15 10.36
N SER A 229 -9.74 4.02 11.07
CA SER A 229 -10.82 5.02 11.07
C SER A 229 -10.40 6.29 11.79
N LEU A 230 -9.75 6.17 12.95
CA LEU A 230 -9.23 7.31 13.70
C LEU A 230 -8.14 8.05 12.93
N LEU A 231 -7.16 7.31 12.39
CA LEU A 231 -6.11 7.86 11.53
C LEU A 231 -6.73 8.64 10.36
N ARG A 232 -7.72 8.07 9.66
CA ARG A 232 -8.45 8.77 8.58
C ARG A 232 -8.98 10.12 9.03
N SER A 233 -9.70 10.15 10.15
CA SER A 233 -10.31 11.36 10.66
C SER A 233 -9.27 12.41 11.07
N VAL A 234 -8.22 11.99 11.78
CA VAL A 234 -7.10 12.85 12.17
C VAL A 234 -6.41 13.43 10.95
N TYR A 235 -6.15 12.62 9.92
CA TYR A 235 -5.44 13.05 8.73
C TYR A 235 -6.27 13.92 7.81
N ARG A 236 -7.58 13.70 7.67
CA ARG A 236 -8.46 14.63 6.94
C ARG A 236 -8.45 16.01 7.58
N LEU A 237 -8.51 16.07 8.90
CA LEU A 237 -8.42 17.34 9.63
C LEU A 237 -7.03 17.95 9.46
N GLY A 238 -5.99 17.14 9.66
CA GLY A 238 -4.60 17.54 9.51
C GLY A 238 -4.30 18.12 8.13
N SER A 239 -4.67 17.43 7.05
CA SER A 239 -4.45 17.87 5.67
C SER A 239 -5.20 19.15 5.33
N ARG A 240 -6.42 19.33 5.88
CA ARG A 240 -7.21 20.55 5.72
C ARG A 240 -6.53 21.74 6.43
N CYS A 241 -6.03 21.51 7.64
CA CYS A 241 -5.30 22.53 8.40
C CYS A 241 -3.90 22.80 7.83
N LEU A 242 -3.27 21.81 7.17
CA LEU A 242 -1.89 21.89 6.71
C LEU A 242 -1.75 22.94 5.61
N GLY A 243 -1.32 24.14 6.00
CA GLY A 243 -1.11 25.25 5.07
C GLY A 243 -2.14 26.35 5.05
N MET A 244 -3.13 26.28 5.94
CA MET A 244 -3.96 27.43 6.25
C MET A 244 -3.11 28.46 7.02
N SER A 245 -3.26 29.73 6.69
CA SER A 245 -2.77 30.84 7.50
C SER A 245 -3.62 30.99 8.76
N ASP A 246 -3.09 31.66 9.78
CA ASP A 246 -3.81 31.92 11.03
C ASP A 246 -5.17 32.62 10.79
N VAL A 247 -5.26 33.45 9.74
CA VAL A 247 -6.48 34.15 9.34
C VAL A 247 -7.52 33.18 8.76
N GLU A 248 -7.08 32.25 7.91
CA GLU A 248 -7.97 31.22 7.34
C GLU A 248 -8.46 30.26 8.42
N VAL A 249 -7.59 29.88 9.36
CA VAL A 249 -7.97 29.04 10.51
C VAL A 249 -9.00 29.77 11.38
N ALA A 250 -8.82 31.06 11.65
CA ALA A 250 -9.77 31.84 12.42
C ALA A 250 -11.13 31.98 11.73
N LEU A 251 -11.15 32.09 10.40
CA LEU A 251 -12.38 32.19 9.60
C LEU A 251 -13.16 30.87 9.53
N ASP A 252 -12.48 29.72 9.50
CA ASP A 252 -13.11 28.39 9.43
C ASP A 252 -13.11 27.66 10.79
N TYR A 253 -12.85 28.39 11.89
CA TYR A 253 -12.58 27.81 13.20
C TYR A 253 -13.72 26.95 13.74
N GLU A 254 -14.98 27.39 13.64
CA GLU A 254 -16.13 26.61 14.12
C GLU A 254 -16.27 25.28 13.36
N THR A 255 -16.02 25.28 12.05
CA THR A 255 -16.02 24.08 11.22
C THR A 255 -14.89 23.13 11.63
N LEU A 256 -13.66 23.66 11.76
CA LEU A 256 -12.48 22.88 12.14
C LEU A 256 -12.62 22.31 13.55
N GLN A 257 -13.14 23.08 14.50
CA GLN A 257 -13.39 22.65 15.87
C GLN A 257 -14.47 21.56 15.92
N GLY A 258 -15.56 21.70 15.15
CA GLY A 258 -16.60 20.67 15.06
C GLY A 258 -16.06 19.35 14.50
N GLN A 259 -15.21 19.43 13.46
CA GLN A 259 -14.54 18.26 12.89
C GLN A 259 -13.53 17.65 13.88
N GLN A 260 -12.77 18.47 14.60
CA GLN A 260 -11.86 18.02 15.65
C GLN A 260 -12.63 17.26 16.74
N LEU A 261 -13.71 17.83 17.28
CA LEU A 261 -14.48 17.16 18.32
C LEU A 261 -15.05 15.82 17.83
N ALA A 262 -15.53 15.74 16.59
CA ALA A 262 -16.02 14.48 16.00
C ALA A 262 -14.95 13.40 15.81
N VAL A 263 -13.65 13.76 15.78
CA VAL A 263 -12.55 12.79 15.75
C VAL A 263 -12.30 12.16 17.12
N TRP A 264 -12.56 12.90 18.21
CA TRP A 264 -12.17 12.54 19.58
C TRP A 264 -13.34 12.22 20.52
N SER A 265 -14.58 12.33 20.05
CA SER A 265 -15.81 11.95 20.76
C SER A 265 -16.21 10.50 20.49
#